data_AF-A0A969YMP1-F1
#
_entry.id   AF-A0A969YMP1-F1
#
_cell.length_a   1.000
_cell.length_b   1.000
_cell.length_c   1.000
_cell.angle_alpha   90.00
_cell.angle_beta   90.00
_cell.angle_gamma   90.00
#
_symmetry.space_group_name_H-M   'P 1'
#
loop_
_entity.id
_entity.type
_entity.pdbx_description
1 polymer ?
#
loop_
_entity_poly.entity_id
_entity_poly.type
_entity_poly.pdbx_seq_one_letter_code
_entity_poly.pdbx_strand_id
1 'polypeptide(L)' 'CLCTFLSMWLEKGMGLVIAGFIPNPLEQVREYSPTIPELTIALGVWATGALILTILYKIATSVKEEVGDASH' A
#
# COMPACT_ATOMS: atom_id res chain seq x y z
N CYS A 1 -16.00 2.53 -0.06
CA CYS A 1 -14.67 2.34 0.57
C CYS A 1 -13.64 1.77 -0.39
N LEU A 2 -13.91 0.68 -1.13
CA LEU A 2 -12.93 0.10 -2.05
C LEU A 2 -12.61 1.05 -3.23
N CYS A 3 -13.65 1.64 -3.84
CA CYS A 3 -13.47 2.59 -4.96
C CYS A 3 -12.68 3.83 -4.55
N THR A 4 -12.92 4.37 -3.35
CA THR A 4 -12.16 5.52 -2.82
C THR A 4 -10.69 5.17 -2.55
N PHE A 5 -10.43 3.93 -2.14
CA PHE A 5 -9.07 3.43 -1.93
C PHE A 5 -8.30 3.32 -3.26
N LEU A 6 -8.96 2.77 -4.28
CA LEU A 6 -8.39 2.66 -5.63
C LEU A 6 -8.15 4.04 -6.27
N SER A 7 -9.08 4.99 -6.09
CA SER A 7 -8.90 6.37 -6.56
C SER A 7 -7.67 7.04 -5.91
N MET A 8 -7.49 6.91 -4.60
CA MET A 8 -6.31 7.45 -3.91
C MET A 8 -5.01 6.78 -4.36
N TRP A 9 -5.04 5.47 -4.62
CA TRP A 9 -3.88 4.73 -5.09
C TRP A 9 -3.47 5.11 -6.53
N LEU A 10 -4.44 5.37 -7.41
CA LEU A 10 -4.17 5.87 -8.76
C LEU A 10 -3.59 7.29 -8.73
N GLU A 11 -4.18 8.19 -7.94
CA GLU A 11 -3.80 9.60 -7.94
C GLU A 11 -2.45 9.86 -7.26
N LYS A 12 -2.16 9.16 -6.15
CA LYS A 12 -0.90 9.35 -5.39
C LYS A 12 0.14 8.25 -5.58
N GLY A 13 -0.26 7.04 -5.95
CA GLY A 13 0.68 5.94 -6.20
C GLY A 13 1.18 5.99 -7.63
N MET A 14 0.33 5.58 -8.57
CA MET A 14 0.70 5.53 -9.99
C MET A 14 0.96 6.92 -10.58
N GLY A 15 0.12 7.91 -10.25
CA GLY A 15 0.23 9.28 -10.78
C GLY A 15 1.54 9.97 -10.44
N LEU A 16 2.03 9.86 -9.19
CA LEU A 16 3.31 10.45 -8.79
C LEU A 16 4.52 9.72 -9.38
N VAL A 17 4.47 8.39 -9.48
CA VAL A 17 5.55 7.59 -10.06
C VAL A 17 5.71 7.95 -11.53
N ILE A 18 4.62 7.92 -12.30
CA ILE A 18 4.62 8.24 -13.73
C ILE A 18 5.06 9.70 -13.95
N ALA A 19 4.51 10.65 -13.19
CA ALA A 19 4.88 12.06 -13.28
C ALA A 19 6.32 12.37 -12.82
N GLY A 20 6.95 11.51 -12.02
CA GLY A 20 8.34 11.66 -11.59
C GLY A 20 9.36 11.08 -12.57
N PHE A 21 8.99 10.05 -13.35
CA PHE A 21 9.89 9.38 -14.29
C PHE A 21 9.81 9.90 -15.74
N ILE A 22 8.72 10.55 -16.14
CA ILE A 22 8.58 11.19 -17.46
C ILE A 22 9.36 12.50 -17.63
N PRO A 23 9.47 13.40 -16.62
CA PRO A 23 10.35 14.56 -16.71
C PRO A 23 11.78 14.15 -16.32
N ASN A 24 12.55 13.66 -17.29
CA ASN A 24 13.99 13.47 -17.11
C ASN A 24 14.69 14.83 -17.29
N PRO A 25 15.58 15.29 -16.38
CA PRO A 25 16.34 16.54 -16.50
C PRO A 25 17.25 16.64 -17.75
N LEU A 26 17.29 15.59 -18.59
CA LEU A 26 18.01 15.51 -19.86
C LEU A 26 17.10 15.70 -21.10
N GLU A 27 15.86 16.19 -20.93
CA GLU A 27 14.91 16.51 -22.03
C GLU A 27 14.67 15.33 -23.01
N GLN A 28 14.88 14.11 -22.54
CA GLN A 28 14.48 12.89 -23.24
C GLN A 28 13.22 12.35 -22.58
N VAL A 29 12.08 12.52 -23.25
CA VAL A 29 10.82 11.87 -22.87
C VAL A 29 10.95 10.39 -23.19
N ARG A 30 11.44 9.60 -22.23
CA ARG A 30 11.33 8.14 -22.28
C ARG A 30 9.93 7.82 -21.76
N GLU A 31 9.03 7.43 -22.65
CA GLU A 31 7.71 6.94 -22.27
C GLU A 31 7.88 5.73 -21.34
N TYR A 32 7.66 5.96 -20.04
CA TYR A 32 7.66 4.90 -19.04
C TYR A 32 6.25 4.36 -18.90
N SER A 33 6.01 3.20 -19.53
CA SER A 33 4.79 2.46 -19.31
C SER A 33 5.01 1.51 -18.13
N PRO A 34 4.17 1.56 -17.07
CA PRO A 34 4.31 0.67 -15.94
C PRO A 34 4.28 -0.79 -16.41
N THR A 35 5.36 -1.52 -16.15
CA THR A 35 5.51 -2.92 -16.55
C THR A 35 4.84 -3.82 -15.52
N ILE A 36 4.33 -4.99 -15.96
CA ILE A 36 3.66 -5.98 -15.10
C ILE A 36 4.39 -6.28 -13.76
N PRO A 37 5.73 -6.42 -13.69
CA PRO A 37 6.45 -6.63 -12.44
C PRO A 37 6.31 -5.50 -11.43
N GLU A 38 6.19 -4.25 -11.87
CA GLU A 38 6.07 -3.11 -10.97
C GLU A 38 4.72 -3.09 -10.27
N LEU A 39 3.67 -3.43 -11.02
CA LEU A 39 2.33 -3.57 -10.47
C LEU A 39 2.27 -4.70 -9.45
N THR A 40 2.91 -5.85 -9.72
CA THR A 40 2.92 -6.97 -8.77
C THR A 40 3.72 -6.65 -7.51
N ILE A 41 4.84 -5.93 -7.61
CA ILE A 41 5.59 -5.44 -6.44
C ILE A 41 4.72 -4.49 -5.61
N ALA A 42 4.04 -3.53 -6.24
CA ALA A 42 3.18 -2.58 -5.54
C ALA A 42 2.02 -3.28 -4.80
N LEU A 43 1.39 -4.28 -5.44
CA LEU A 43 0.38 -5.13 -4.79
C LEU A 43 0.98 -5.97 -3.66
N GLY A 44 2.22 -6.44 -3.80
CA GLY A 44 2.95 -7.17 -2.75
C GLY A 44 3.21 -6.31 -1.50
N VAL A 45 3.56 -5.03 -1.67
CA VAL A 45 3.71 -4.09 -0.54
C VAL A 45 2.38 -3.91 0.19
N TRP A 46 1.29 -3.76 -0.55
CA TRP A 46 -0.07 -3.68 0.01
C TRP A 46 -0.46 -4.94 0.78
N ALA A 47 -0.20 -6.12 0.21
CA ALA A 47 -0.48 -7.41 0.86
C ALA A 47 0.36 -7.59 2.14
N THR A 48 1.61 -7.16 2.12
CA THR A 48 2.50 -7.21 3.30
C THR A 48 1.99 -6.30 4.41
N GLY A 49 1.55 -5.09 4.09
CA GLY A 49 0.94 -4.17 5.06
C GLY A 49 -0.33 -4.77 5.69
N ALA A 50 -1.21 -5.35 4.87
CA ALA A 50 -2.42 -6.02 5.35
C ALA A 50 -2.11 -7.23 6.25
N LEU A 51 -1.06 -7.99 5.93
CA LEU A 51 -0.60 -9.12 6.74
C LEU A 51 -0.09 -8.66 8.10
N ILE A 52 0.73 -7.61 8.14
CA ILE A 52 1.23 -7.03 9.39
C ILE A 52 0.07 -6.53 10.25
N LEU A 53 -0.89 -5.79 9.66
CA LEU A 53 -2.08 -5.32 10.36
C LEU A 53 -2.89 -6.48 10.95
N THR A 54 -3.03 -7.58 10.19
CA THR A 54 -3.73 -8.78 10.66
C THR A 54 -3.06 -9.39 11.89
N ILE A 55 -1.72 -9.50 11.88
CA ILE A 55 -0.95 -10.04 13.02
C ILE A 55 -1.10 -9.12 14.24
N LEU A 56 -0.88 -7.82 14.07
CA LEU A 56 -1.00 -6.85 15.16
C LEU A 56 -2.41 -6.83 15.76
N TYR A 57 -3.44 -6.92 14.91
CA TYR A 57 -4.83 -6.99 15.36
C TYR A 57 -5.06 -8.24 16.20
N LYS A 58 -4.55 -9.41 15.78
CA LYS A 58 -4.67 -10.66 16.54
C LYS A 58 -4.03 -10.57 17.92
N ILE A 59 -2.88 -9.90 18.03
CA ILE A 59 -2.21 -9.66 19.32
C ILE A 59 -3.05 -8.71 20.17
N ALA A 60 -3.50 -7.59 19.60
CA ALA A 60 -4.30 -6.60 20.32
C ALA A 60 -5.61 -7.20 20.86
N THR A 61 -6.28 -8.07 20.09
CA THR A 61 -7.48 -8.76 20.56
C THR A 61 -7.17 -9.73 21.69
N SER A 62 -6.10 -10.52 21.59
CA SER A 62 -5.69 -11.41 22.69
C SER A 62 -5.38 -10.65 23.97
N VAL A 63 -4.61 -9.54 23.89
CA VAL A 63 -4.31 -8.72 25.07
C VAL A 63 -5.58 -8.14 25.71
N LYS A 64 -6.53 -7.68 24.89
CA LYS A 64 -7.79 -7.10 25.36
C LYS A 64 -8.68 -8.13 26.06
N GLU A 65 -8.57 -9.41 25.68
CA GLU A 65 -9.28 -10.52 26.32
C GLU A 65 -8.69 -10.84 27.71
N GLU A 66 -7.35 -10.93 27.81
CA GLU A 66 -6.64 -11.15 29.08
C GLU A 66 -6.89 -10.04 30.12
N VAL A 67 -6.92 -8.78 29.68
CA VAL A 67 -7.24 -7.64 30.57
C VAL A 67 -8.71 -7.63 30.99
N GLY A 68 -9.60 -8.14 30.14
CA GLY A 68 -11.02 -8.28 30.47
C GLY A 68 -11.28 -9.36 31.52
N ASP A 69 -10.53 -10.46 31.47
CA ASP A 69 -10.59 -11.57 32.44
C ASP A 69 -10.03 -11.17 33.82
N ALA A 70 -8.91 -10.44 33.86
CA ALA A 70 -8.30 -9.96 35.11
C ALA A 70 -9.11 -8.91 35.88
N SER A 71 -10.18 -8.37 35.27
CA SER A 71 -11.09 -7.39 35.89
C SER A 71 -12.33 -8.04 36.52
N HIS A 72 -12.42 -9.38 36.55
CA HIS A 72 -13.51 -10.14 37.15
C HIS A 72 -13.10 -10.85 38.45
#